data_AF-W2PAI5-F1
#
_entry.id   AF-W2PAI5-F1
#
_cell.length_a   1.000
_cell.length_b   1.000
_cell.length_c   1.000
_cell.angle_alpha   90.00
_cell.angle_beta   90.00
_cell.angle_gamma   90.00
#
_symmetry.space_group_name_H-M   'P 1'
#
loop_
_entity.id
_entity.type
_entity.pdbx_description
1 polymer ?
#
loop_
_entity_poly.entity_id
_entity_poly.type
_entity_poly.pdbx_seq_one_letter_code
_entity_poly.pdbx_strand_id
1 'polypeptide(L)'
;MEPRRRVATRLGRSDSAPSHRLLEDGNRESYNTDRINSVEESLAELDGRLGQVNERLDRVLDGIQLLSGVVERNQETANQNTEIVSQMQAFAEQTATTINHTALALHELQQNAASVQQVNEMANRVAAAVTEMQSQQTAALRAHEPMQTAPATPTQRPTAHQAGDANMSLGGRNRTLRKMDTKPPTFDGDIDGVKLNSFIFQFESYFAFKGYDLELDGVIVGLDLGQCVRKSAITWYETYMQRPDTIKTWSAMKYSL
;
A
#
# COMPACT_ATOMS: atom_id res chain seq x y z
N MET A 1 116.56 -24.59 -82.32
CA MET A 1 115.12 -24.84 -82.17
C MET A 1 114.59 -23.90 -81.08
N GLU A 2 113.91 -22.84 -81.49
CA GLU A 2 113.03 -22.04 -80.61
C GLU A 2 111.71 -22.83 -80.41
N PRO A 3 110.94 -22.61 -79.33
CA PRO A 3 110.13 -21.40 -79.28
C PRO A 3 110.03 -20.69 -77.93
N ARG A 4 109.77 -19.39 -78.08
CA ARG A 4 109.48 -18.35 -77.10
C ARG A 4 108.25 -18.66 -76.25
N ARG A 5 108.31 -18.33 -74.95
CA ARG A 5 107.21 -17.63 -74.24
C ARG A 5 107.79 -16.66 -73.20
N ARG A 6 107.56 -15.37 -73.43
CA ARG A 6 107.62 -14.31 -72.41
C ARG A 6 106.35 -14.42 -71.57
N VAL A 7 106.45 -14.31 -70.25
CA VAL A 7 105.52 -13.49 -69.44
C VAL A 7 106.30 -12.94 -68.25
N ALA A 8 106.28 -11.62 -68.11
CA ALA A 8 106.97 -10.87 -67.08
C ALA A 8 106.26 -11.00 -65.72
N THR A 9 107.09 -11.04 -64.69
CA THR A 9 106.77 -10.89 -63.27
C THR A 9 105.97 -9.61 -63.03
N ARG A 10 104.81 -9.71 -62.36
CA ARG A 10 104.23 -8.59 -61.62
C ARG A 10 103.71 -9.08 -60.27
N LEU A 11 104.41 -8.65 -59.22
CA LEU A 11 103.91 -8.67 -57.85
C LEU A 11 102.57 -7.93 -57.79
N GLY A 12 101.56 -8.59 -57.25
CA GLY A 12 100.31 -8.02 -56.76
C GLY A 12 99.79 -9.01 -55.72
N ARG A 13 100.22 -8.88 -54.47
CA ARG A 13 99.46 -8.20 -53.41
C ARG A 13 98.16 -8.95 -53.13
N SER A 14 98.12 -9.59 -51.97
CA SER A 14 96.91 -10.05 -51.29
C SER A 14 95.83 -8.99 -51.43
N ASP A 15 94.72 -9.34 -52.06
CA ASP A 15 93.43 -8.71 -51.80
C ASP A 15 92.44 -9.85 -51.63
N SER A 16 92.49 -10.43 -50.43
CA SER A 16 91.30 -10.92 -49.75
C SER A 16 90.24 -9.83 -49.84
N ALA A 17 89.35 -9.96 -50.83
CA ALA A 17 88.18 -9.09 -50.94
C ALA A 17 87.45 -9.12 -49.58
N PRO A 18 87.22 -7.95 -48.97
CA PRO A 18 86.76 -7.85 -47.61
C PRO A 18 85.30 -8.31 -47.50
N SER A 19 85.02 -8.89 -46.34
CA SER A 19 83.73 -9.31 -45.77
C SER A 19 82.64 -8.22 -45.79
N HIS A 20 82.26 -7.68 -46.96
CA HIS A 20 81.27 -6.61 -47.05
C HIS A 20 79.81 -7.12 -47.10
N ARG A 21 79.57 -8.44 -47.13
CA ARG A 21 78.22 -9.01 -46.99
C ARG A 21 77.82 -9.37 -45.56
N LEU A 22 78.75 -9.35 -44.60
CA LEU A 22 78.47 -9.74 -43.21
C LEU A 22 78.03 -8.58 -42.31
N LEU A 23 78.24 -7.33 -42.73
CA LEU A 23 77.86 -6.14 -41.94
C LEU A 23 76.49 -5.54 -42.33
N GLU A 24 76.02 -5.78 -43.56
CA GLU A 24 74.65 -5.41 -43.99
C GLU A 24 73.59 -6.37 -43.43
N ASP A 25 73.95 -7.65 -43.26
CA ASP A 25 73.06 -8.69 -42.74
C ASP A 25 72.73 -8.44 -41.25
N GLY A 26 73.74 -8.10 -40.44
CA GLY A 26 73.55 -7.83 -39.01
C GLY A 26 72.66 -6.60 -38.72
N ASN A 27 72.70 -5.57 -39.57
CA ASN A 27 71.86 -4.38 -39.40
C ASN A 27 70.40 -4.65 -39.84
N ARG A 28 70.21 -5.52 -40.84
CA ARG A 28 68.89 -5.97 -41.29
C ARG A 28 68.26 -6.97 -40.32
N GLU A 29 69.06 -7.85 -39.73
CA GLU A 29 68.63 -8.75 -38.66
C GLU A 29 68.21 -7.97 -37.41
N SER A 30 69.02 -7.01 -36.94
CA SER A 30 68.67 -6.16 -35.80
C SER A 30 67.35 -5.41 -36.01
N TYR A 31 67.17 -4.80 -37.20
CA TYR A 31 65.93 -4.10 -37.54
C TYR A 31 64.71 -5.03 -37.61
N ASN A 32 64.89 -6.25 -38.11
CA ASN A 32 63.82 -7.25 -38.12
C ASN A 32 63.48 -7.75 -36.72
N THR A 33 64.48 -7.94 -35.85
CA THR A 33 64.29 -8.32 -34.44
C THR A 33 63.50 -7.25 -33.68
N ASP A 34 63.84 -5.97 -33.83
CA ASP A 34 63.11 -4.88 -33.17
C ASP A 34 61.65 -4.79 -33.63
N ARG A 35 61.39 -5.02 -34.93
CA ARG A 35 60.03 -5.08 -35.47
C ARG A 35 59.24 -6.28 -34.96
N ILE A 36 59.90 -7.44 -34.84
CA ILE A 36 59.28 -8.65 -34.29
C ILE A 36 58.91 -8.41 -32.82
N ASN A 37 59.82 -7.87 -32.01
CA ASN A 37 59.57 -7.55 -30.61
C ASN A 37 58.41 -6.57 -30.44
N SER A 38 58.34 -5.52 -31.28
CA SER A 38 57.24 -4.56 -31.26
C SER A 38 55.88 -5.18 -31.63
N VAL A 39 55.87 -6.12 -32.56
CA VAL A 39 54.65 -6.88 -32.91
C VAL A 39 54.25 -7.82 -31.78
N GLU A 40 55.19 -8.51 -31.15
CA GLU A 40 54.94 -9.39 -30.01
C GLU A 40 54.36 -8.62 -28.81
N GLU A 41 54.89 -7.43 -28.51
CA GLU A 41 54.36 -6.55 -27.48
C GLU A 41 52.93 -6.09 -27.81
N SER A 42 52.68 -5.70 -29.07
CA SER A 42 51.34 -5.33 -29.53
C SER A 42 50.34 -6.49 -29.45
N LEU A 43 50.78 -7.71 -29.74
CA LEU A 43 49.96 -8.92 -29.63
C LEU A 43 49.65 -9.26 -28.17
N ALA A 44 50.62 -9.11 -27.27
CA ALA A 44 50.42 -9.30 -25.84
C ALA A 44 49.43 -8.26 -25.27
N GLU A 45 49.51 -6.99 -25.71
CA GLU A 45 48.54 -5.96 -25.33
C GLU A 45 47.14 -6.28 -25.85
N LEU A 46 47.02 -6.73 -27.11
CA LEU A 46 45.75 -7.14 -27.70
C LEU A 46 45.12 -8.32 -26.94
N ASP A 47 45.91 -9.31 -26.55
CA ASP A 47 45.45 -10.46 -25.75
C ASP A 47 44.92 -10.00 -24.39
N GLY A 48 45.65 -9.12 -23.70
CA GLY A 48 45.20 -8.52 -22.44
C GLY A 48 43.89 -7.73 -22.59
N ARG A 49 43.74 -6.95 -23.67
CA ARG A 49 42.51 -6.21 -23.96
C ARG A 49 41.34 -7.14 -24.30
N LEU A 50 41.57 -8.23 -25.03
CA LEU A 50 40.55 -9.24 -25.32
C LEU A 50 40.09 -9.95 -24.04
N GLY A 51 41.02 -10.27 -23.13
CA GLY A 51 40.69 -10.80 -21.80
C GLY A 51 39.76 -9.87 -21.02
N GLN A 52 40.08 -8.58 -20.95
CA GLN A 52 39.22 -7.58 -20.28
C GLN A 52 37.84 -7.45 -20.93
N VAL A 53 37.76 -7.53 -22.27
CA VAL A 53 36.47 -7.51 -22.98
C VAL A 53 35.64 -8.73 -22.61
N ASN A 54 36.23 -9.92 -22.56
CA ASN A 54 35.53 -11.13 -22.17
C ASN A 54 34.97 -11.03 -20.74
N GLU A 55 35.76 -10.56 -19.77
CA GLU A 55 35.26 -10.35 -18.40
C GLU A 55 34.13 -9.31 -18.32
N ARG A 56 34.15 -8.30 -19.20
CA ARG A 56 33.05 -7.33 -19.30
C ARG A 56 31.81 -7.96 -19.91
N LEU A 57 31.96 -8.80 -20.93
CA LEU A 57 30.85 -9.54 -21.54
C LEU A 57 30.21 -10.50 -20.55
N ASP A 58 31.01 -11.24 -19.77
CA ASP A 58 30.49 -12.15 -18.73
C ASP A 58 29.65 -11.40 -17.70
N ARG A 59 30.14 -10.26 -17.19
CA ARG A 59 29.37 -9.39 -16.28
C ARG A 59 28.08 -8.85 -16.90
N VAL A 60 28.09 -8.54 -18.19
CA VAL A 60 26.88 -8.10 -18.91
C VAL A 60 25.88 -9.25 -19.03
N LEU A 61 26.35 -10.46 -19.34
CA LEU A 61 25.50 -11.64 -19.43
C LEU A 61 24.86 -11.98 -18.07
N ASP A 62 25.64 -11.92 -16.99
CA ASP A 62 25.12 -12.07 -15.63
C ASP A 62 24.06 -11.01 -15.30
N GLY A 63 24.32 -9.75 -15.67
CA GLY A 63 23.37 -8.65 -15.50
C GLY A 63 22.06 -8.86 -16.27
N ILE A 64 22.13 -9.38 -17.50
CA ILE A 64 20.95 -9.70 -18.32
C ILE A 64 20.13 -10.83 -17.67
N GLN A 65 20.78 -11.86 -17.14
CA GLN A 65 20.09 -12.96 -16.44
C GLN A 65 19.36 -12.45 -15.19
N LEU A 66 20.01 -11.58 -14.40
CA LEU A 66 19.37 -10.94 -13.25
C LEU A 66 18.16 -10.09 -13.66
N LEU A 67 18.28 -9.31 -14.73
CA LEU A 67 17.17 -8.51 -15.27
C LEU A 67 16.02 -9.40 -15.75
N SER A 68 16.30 -10.54 -16.39
CA SER A 68 15.27 -11.51 -16.77
C SER A 68 14.47 -11.99 -15.56
N GLY A 69 15.16 -12.35 -14.48
CA GLY A 69 14.49 -12.75 -13.23
C GLY A 69 13.72 -11.63 -12.53
N VAL A 70 14.09 -10.36 -12.73
CA VAL A 70 13.28 -9.20 -12.28
C VAL A 70 12.02 -9.07 -13.14
N VAL A 71 12.14 -9.21 -14.46
CA VAL A 71 11.00 -9.12 -15.38
C VAL A 71 9.97 -10.21 -15.11
N GLU A 72 10.41 -11.45 -14.88
CA GLU A 72 9.53 -12.58 -14.54
C GLU A 72 8.74 -12.32 -13.25
N ARG A 73 9.43 -11.87 -12.18
CA ARG A 73 8.77 -11.51 -10.91
C ARG A 73 7.79 -10.35 -11.06
N ASN A 74 8.13 -9.35 -11.87
CA ASN A 74 7.24 -8.23 -12.14
C ASN A 74 6.00 -8.69 -12.93
N GLN A 75 6.16 -9.60 -13.88
CA GLN A 75 5.05 -10.17 -14.62
C GLN A 75 4.12 -11.00 -13.71
N GLU A 76 4.68 -11.81 -12.82
CA GLU A 76 3.90 -12.57 -11.83
C GLU A 76 3.13 -11.62 -10.90
N THR A 77 3.78 -10.57 -10.40
CA THR A 77 3.13 -9.54 -9.57
C THR A 77 2.00 -8.83 -10.32
N ALA A 78 2.20 -8.50 -11.60
CA ALA A 78 1.18 -7.88 -12.43
C ALA A 78 -0.05 -8.80 -12.63
N ASN A 79 0.18 -10.10 -12.82
CA ASN A 79 -0.88 -11.09 -12.93
C ASN A 79 -1.67 -11.20 -11.62
N GLN A 80 -0.97 -11.26 -10.47
CA GLN A 80 -1.61 -11.28 -9.14
C GLN A 80 -2.44 -10.02 -8.90
N ASN A 81 -1.91 -8.85 -9.26
CA ASN A 81 -2.65 -7.58 -9.13
C ASN A 81 -3.93 -7.58 -9.97
N THR A 82 -3.88 -8.14 -11.19
CA THR A 82 -5.06 -8.26 -12.06
C THR A 82 -6.13 -9.15 -11.41
N GLU A 83 -5.72 -10.25 -10.76
CA GLU A 83 -6.64 -11.13 -10.05
C GLU A 83 -7.27 -10.44 -8.83
N ILE A 84 -6.48 -9.70 -8.04
CA ILE A 84 -6.98 -8.91 -6.90
C ILE A 84 -8.03 -7.90 -7.37
N VAL A 85 -7.77 -7.18 -8.47
CA VAL A 85 -8.72 -6.21 -9.03
C VAL A 85 -10.02 -6.91 -9.45
N SER A 86 -9.93 -8.08 -10.07
CA SER A 86 -11.10 -8.88 -10.44
C SER A 86 -11.92 -9.30 -9.20
N GLN A 87 -11.26 -9.74 -8.13
CA GLN A 87 -11.93 -10.09 -6.87
C GLN A 87 -12.60 -8.88 -6.22
N MET A 88 -11.94 -7.72 -6.22
CA MET A 88 -12.52 -6.48 -5.70
C MET A 88 -13.77 -6.06 -6.48
N GLN A 89 -13.75 -6.19 -7.81
CA GLN A 89 -14.91 -5.91 -8.66
C GLN A 89 -16.09 -6.83 -8.31
N ALA A 90 -15.85 -8.14 -8.16
CA ALA A 90 -16.89 -9.08 -7.76
C ALA A 90 -17.46 -8.77 -6.37
N PHE A 91 -16.62 -8.39 -5.41
CA PHE A 91 -17.06 -7.96 -4.08
C PHE A 91 -17.91 -6.68 -4.13
N ALA A 92 -17.54 -5.71 -4.95
CA ALA A 92 -18.31 -4.48 -5.14
C ALA A 92 -19.71 -4.77 -5.71
N GLU A 93 -19.81 -5.66 -6.69
CA GLU A 93 -21.07 -6.11 -7.28
C GLU A 93 -21.96 -6.84 -6.26
N GLN A 94 -21.36 -7.72 -5.45
CA GLN A 94 -22.06 -8.41 -4.38
C GLN A 94 -22.60 -7.41 -3.35
N THR A 95 -21.77 -6.44 -2.95
CA THR A 95 -22.14 -5.39 -1.99
C THR A 95 -23.31 -4.55 -2.52
N ALA A 96 -23.27 -4.14 -3.79
CA ALA A 96 -24.36 -3.40 -4.41
C ALA A 96 -25.67 -4.20 -4.42
N THR A 97 -25.60 -5.50 -4.68
CA THR A 97 -26.77 -6.40 -4.66
C THR A 97 -27.35 -6.50 -3.25
N THR A 98 -26.50 -6.66 -2.23
CA THR A 98 -26.93 -6.70 -0.83
C THR A 98 -27.58 -5.38 -0.41
N ILE A 99 -26.97 -4.24 -0.76
CA ILE A 99 -27.54 -2.91 -0.47
C ILE A 99 -28.95 -2.79 -1.08
N ASN A 100 -29.10 -3.13 -2.36
CA ASN A 100 -30.39 -3.09 -3.03
C ASN A 100 -31.44 -3.98 -2.33
N HIS A 101 -31.05 -5.19 -1.92
CA HIS A 101 -31.95 -6.08 -1.20
C HIS A 101 -32.37 -5.52 0.17
N THR A 102 -31.42 -4.94 0.93
CA THR A 102 -31.73 -4.32 2.23
C THR A 102 -32.59 -3.07 2.10
N ALA A 103 -32.42 -2.29 1.03
CA ALA A 103 -33.25 -1.13 0.75
C ALA A 103 -34.71 -1.54 0.47
N LEU A 104 -34.92 -2.63 -0.28
CA LEU A 104 -36.26 -3.20 -0.50
C LEU A 104 -36.90 -3.69 0.80
N ALA A 105 -36.16 -4.45 1.62
CA ALA A 105 -36.67 -4.93 2.91
C ALA A 105 -37.02 -3.77 3.87
N LEU A 106 -36.22 -2.70 3.86
CA LEU A 106 -36.51 -1.50 4.65
C LEU A 106 -37.80 -0.80 4.17
N HIS A 107 -38.02 -0.75 2.85
CA HIS A 107 -39.24 -0.18 2.29
C HIS A 107 -40.49 -0.95 2.74
N GLU A 108 -40.43 -2.29 2.72
CA GLU A 108 -41.52 -3.15 3.22
C GLU A 108 -41.79 -2.92 4.71
N LEU A 109 -40.75 -2.83 5.54
CA LEU A 109 -40.90 -2.53 6.97
C LEU A 109 -41.53 -1.17 7.22
N GLN A 110 -41.16 -0.16 6.44
CA GLN A 110 -41.73 1.18 6.55
C GLN A 110 -43.22 1.19 6.17
N GLN A 111 -43.60 0.44 5.14
CA GLN A 111 -45.00 0.26 4.76
C GLN A 111 -45.82 -0.46 5.84
N ASN A 112 -45.25 -1.49 6.46
CA ASN A 112 -45.88 -2.20 7.58
C ASN A 112 -46.00 -1.33 8.83
N ALA A 113 -45.01 -0.47 9.12
CA ALA A 113 -45.10 0.47 10.24
C ALA A 113 -46.25 1.48 10.03
N ALA A 114 -46.44 1.98 8.81
CA ALA A 114 -47.53 2.87 8.47
C ALA A 114 -48.91 2.20 8.64
N SER A 115 -49.05 0.93 8.23
CA SER A 115 -50.31 0.20 8.41
C SER A 115 -50.62 -0.03 9.90
N VAL A 116 -49.61 -0.33 10.72
CA VAL A 116 -49.78 -0.45 12.18
C VAL A 116 -50.24 0.86 12.82
N GLN A 117 -49.71 2.01 12.39
CA GLN A 117 -50.17 3.32 12.86
C GLN A 117 -51.66 3.54 12.54
N GLN A 118 -52.09 3.21 11.32
CA GLN A 118 -53.49 3.32 10.91
C GLN A 118 -54.42 2.43 11.75
N VAL A 119 -54.00 1.20 12.04
CA VAL A 119 -54.75 0.29 12.93
C VAL A 119 -54.84 0.86 14.35
N ASN A 120 -53.76 1.46 14.87
CA ASN A 120 -53.76 2.05 16.21
C ASN A 120 -54.69 3.27 16.29
N GLU A 121 -54.72 4.11 15.26
CA GLU A 121 -55.68 5.22 15.17
C GLU A 121 -57.13 4.72 15.14
N MET A 122 -57.40 3.65 14.39
CA MET A 122 -58.72 3.03 14.34
C MET A 122 -59.12 2.45 15.70
N ALA A 123 -58.21 1.74 16.38
CA ALA A 123 -58.44 1.23 17.73
C ALA A 123 -58.76 2.36 18.72
N ASN A 124 -58.03 3.48 18.67
CA ASN A 124 -58.31 4.65 19.50
C ASN A 124 -59.68 5.27 19.22
N ARG A 125 -60.08 5.37 17.94
CA ARG A 125 -61.42 5.84 17.57
C ARG A 125 -62.52 4.92 18.08
N VAL A 126 -62.32 3.60 17.99
CA VAL A 126 -63.28 2.62 18.50
C VAL A 126 -63.38 2.72 20.03
N ALA A 127 -62.26 2.81 20.74
CA ALA A 127 -62.25 2.97 22.20
C ALA A 127 -62.97 4.25 22.64
N ALA A 128 -62.74 5.37 21.94
CA ALA A 128 -63.45 6.62 22.20
C ALA A 128 -64.96 6.48 21.97
N ALA A 129 -65.38 5.88 20.85
CA ALA A 129 -66.79 5.67 20.53
C ALA A 129 -67.49 4.75 21.55
N VAL A 130 -66.83 3.68 22.01
CA VAL A 130 -67.35 2.80 23.06
C VAL A 130 -67.53 3.55 24.37
N THR A 131 -66.56 4.37 24.76
CA THR A 131 -66.63 5.19 25.98
C THR A 131 -67.79 6.19 25.90
N GLU A 132 -67.97 6.82 24.74
CA GLU A 132 -69.05 7.77 24.50
C GLU A 132 -70.42 7.07 24.55
N MET A 133 -70.56 5.89 23.95
CA MET A 133 -71.78 5.08 23.98
C MET A 133 -72.14 4.64 25.42
N GLN A 134 -71.15 4.23 26.21
CA GLN A 134 -71.34 3.94 27.64
C GLN A 134 -71.78 5.17 28.43
N SER A 135 -71.19 6.33 28.14
CA SER A 135 -71.57 7.58 28.80
C SER A 135 -73.01 7.99 28.49
N GLN A 136 -73.46 7.83 27.23
CA GLN A 136 -74.85 8.09 26.83
C GLN A 136 -75.83 7.12 27.49
N GLN A 137 -75.46 5.84 27.62
CA GLN A 137 -76.28 4.84 28.31
C GLN A 137 -76.41 5.17 29.81
N THR A 138 -75.31 5.57 30.45
CA THR A 138 -75.29 5.98 31.86
C THR A 138 -76.06 7.29 32.10
N ALA A 139 -76.02 8.23 31.15
CA ALA A 139 -76.79 9.47 31.19
C ALA A 139 -78.30 9.22 31.00
N ALA A 140 -78.69 8.30 30.11
CA ALA A 140 -80.07 7.89 29.91
C ALA A 140 -80.65 7.18 31.16
N LEU A 141 -79.84 6.39 31.87
CA LEU A 141 -80.19 5.79 33.16
C LEU A 141 -80.35 6.83 34.28
N ARG A 142 -79.52 7.89 34.30
CA ARG A 142 -79.59 8.97 35.29
C ARG A 142 -80.74 9.97 35.04
N ALA A 143 -81.26 10.06 33.81
CA ALA A 143 -82.42 10.89 33.47
C ALA A 143 -83.75 10.39 34.09
N HIS A 144 -83.76 9.21 34.74
CA HIS A 144 -84.90 8.64 35.45
C HIS A 144 -84.88 8.81 36.98
N GLU A 145 -83.95 9.58 37.57
CA GLU A 145 -83.98 9.94 39.00
C GLU A 145 -84.27 11.43 39.22
N PRO A 146 -85.13 11.80 40.21
CA PRO A 146 -85.40 13.19 40.51
C PRO A 146 -84.19 13.85 41.20
N MET A 147 -83.99 15.13 40.85
CA MET A 147 -82.94 16.04 41.32
C MET A 147 -82.51 15.86 42.77
N GLN A 148 -81.20 15.88 43.00
CA GLN A 148 -80.64 16.55 44.18
C GLN A 148 -79.26 17.15 43.89
N THR A 149 -79.05 18.30 44.51
CA THR A 149 -78.08 19.37 44.28
C THR A 149 -76.62 19.00 44.59
N ALA A 150 -75.71 19.66 43.85
CA ALA A 150 -74.24 19.70 44.02
C ALA A 150 -73.80 20.33 45.37
N PRO A 151 -72.49 20.54 45.67
CA PRO A 151 -71.24 20.10 45.02
C PRO A 151 -70.18 19.53 46.01
N ALA A 152 -69.11 18.90 45.51
CA ALA A 152 -67.86 18.80 46.25
C ALA A 152 -66.64 18.75 45.32
N THR A 153 -65.87 19.83 45.37
CA THR A 153 -64.52 20.00 44.82
C THR A 153 -63.55 18.98 45.40
N PRO A 154 -62.65 18.38 44.60
CA PRO A 154 -61.37 17.92 45.10
C PRO A 154 -60.23 18.75 44.52
N THR A 155 -59.57 19.45 45.43
CA THR A 155 -58.23 20.01 45.32
C THR A 155 -57.24 19.01 44.74
N GLN A 156 -56.62 19.30 43.59
CA GLN A 156 -55.29 18.78 43.27
C GLN A 156 -54.35 19.87 42.73
N ARG A 157 -53.26 19.96 43.49
CA ARG A 157 -52.02 20.72 43.42
C ARG A 157 -51.26 20.57 42.08
N PRO A 158 -50.83 21.66 41.42
CA PRO A 158 -49.77 21.58 40.41
C PRO A 158 -48.41 21.67 41.11
N THR A 159 -47.56 20.66 40.92
CA THR A 159 -46.13 20.78 41.27
C THR A 159 -45.34 21.00 39.99
N ALA A 160 -44.37 21.89 40.11
CA ALA A 160 -43.76 22.67 39.06
C ALA A 160 -42.88 21.91 38.05
N HIS A 161 -42.73 22.58 36.93
CA HIS A 161 -41.73 22.47 35.87
C HIS A 161 -40.39 21.84 36.25
N GLN A 162 -39.98 20.97 35.33
CA GLN A 162 -38.61 20.59 35.00
C GLN A 162 -37.64 21.78 35.10
N ALA A 163 -36.66 21.65 36.00
CA ALA A 163 -35.36 22.29 35.83
C ALA A 163 -34.58 21.46 34.82
N GLY A 164 -34.57 21.92 33.57
CA GLY A 164 -33.61 21.47 32.58
C GLY A 164 -32.25 22.09 32.89
N ASP A 165 -31.43 21.39 33.66
CA ASP A 165 -29.99 21.66 33.70
C ASP A 165 -29.40 21.18 32.38
N ALA A 166 -29.22 22.13 31.47
CA ALA A 166 -28.37 22.00 30.31
C ALA A 166 -26.93 21.76 30.78
N ASN A 167 -26.58 20.48 30.90
CA ASN A 167 -25.21 20.01 30.99
C ASN A 167 -24.48 20.40 29.69
N MET A 168 -23.81 21.55 29.70
CA MET A 168 -22.81 21.92 28.72
C MET A 168 -21.55 21.08 28.95
N SER A 169 -21.62 19.79 28.62
CA SER A 169 -20.45 18.93 28.54
C SER A 169 -19.89 19.00 27.12
N LEU A 170 -18.76 19.68 26.99
CA LEU A 170 -17.86 19.60 25.85
C LEU A 170 -17.54 18.13 25.55
N GLY A 171 -18.21 17.57 24.54
CA GLY A 171 -17.64 16.65 23.54
C GLY A 171 -16.98 15.34 23.98
N GLY A 172 -17.01 14.95 25.25
CA GLY A 172 -16.51 13.65 25.71
C GLY A 172 -17.53 12.56 25.44
N ARG A 173 -17.68 12.12 24.19
CA ARG A 173 -18.45 10.90 23.89
C ARG A 173 -17.73 9.73 24.55
N ASN A 174 -18.25 9.28 25.69
CA ASN A 174 -17.90 8.02 26.33
C ASN A 174 -18.26 6.86 25.37
N ARG A 175 -17.44 6.62 24.35
CA ARG A 175 -17.51 5.40 23.55
C ARG A 175 -16.84 4.30 24.36
N THR A 176 -17.59 3.26 24.71
CA THR A 176 -17.07 2.08 25.39
C THR A 176 -16.15 1.33 24.44
N LEU A 177 -14.84 1.55 24.54
CA LEU A 177 -13.85 0.77 23.82
C LEU A 177 -13.98 -0.70 24.21
N ARG A 178 -13.98 -1.59 23.23
CA ARG A 178 -14.03 -3.03 23.48
C ARG A 178 -12.69 -3.51 24.03
N LYS A 179 -12.70 -4.33 25.08
CA LYS A 179 -11.52 -5.08 25.48
C LYS A 179 -11.25 -6.12 24.39
N MET A 180 -10.07 -6.06 23.80
CA MET A 180 -9.61 -7.02 22.82
C MET A 180 -8.64 -7.98 23.52
N ASP A 181 -8.95 -9.28 23.51
CA ASP A 181 -8.02 -10.32 23.99
C ASP A 181 -6.89 -10.57 22.98
N THR A 182 -7.02 -10.03 21.77
CA THR A 182 -6.03 -10.10 20.70
C THR A 182 -5.07 -8.91 20.74
N LYS A 183 -3.79 -9.21 20.56
CA LYS A 183 -2.74 -8.20 20.44
C LYS A 183 -2.95 -7.40 19.14
N PRO A 184 -2.58 -6.11 19.13
CA PRO A 184 -2.59 -5.32 17.91
C PRO A 184 -1.70 -5.95 16.84
N PRO A 185 -2.05 -5.80 15.55
CA PRO A 185 -1.27 -6.36 14.45
C PRO A 185 0.12 -5.72 14.39
N THR A 186 1.12 -6.52 14.04
CA THR A 186 2.51 -6.05 13.91
C THR A 186 3.00 -6.14 12.46
N PHE A 187 3.69 -5.11 11.99
CA PHE A 187 4.31 -5.03 10.67
C PHE A 187 5.82 -4.88 10.79
N ASP A 188 6.55 -5.79 10.15
CA ASP A 188 8.01 -5.83 10.15
C ASP A 188 8.60 -5.87 8.73
N GLY A 189 7.80 -5.52 7.72
CA GLY A 189 8.19 -5.44 6.32
C GLY A 189 8.57 -4.03 5.87
N ASP A 190 9.00 -3.93 4.62
CA ASP A 190 9.29 -2.66 3.97
C ASP A 190 7.98 -1.97 3.51
N ILE A 191 7.98 -0.64 3.55
CA ILE A 191 6.81 0.22 3.31
C ILE A 191 6.34 0.18 1.84
N ASP A 192 7.11 -0.43 0.93
CA ASP A 192 6.91 -0.36 -0.52
C ASP A 192 6.22 -1.59 -1.16
N GLY A 193 5.68 -2.53 -0.37
CA GLY A 193 5.15 -3.81 -0.88
C GLY A 193 3.67 -4.14 -0.60
N VAL A 194 3.13 -5.15 -1.31
CA VAL A 194 1.78 -5.73 -1.14
C VAL A 194 1.43 -6.06 0.34
N LYS A 195 2.44 -6.36 1.16
CA LYS A 195 2.31 -6.62 2.59
C LYS A 195 1.87 -5.39 3.39
N LEU A 196 2.20 -4.18 2.94
CA LEU A 196 1.75 -2.93 3.56
C LEU A 196 0.23 -2.79 3.45
N ASN A 197 -0.36 -3.05 2.28
CA ASN A 197 -1.81 -2.98 2.08
C ASN A 197 -2.56 -3.97 2.97
N SER A 198 -2.04 -5.20 3.08
CA SER A 198 -2.58 -6.20 4.00
C SER A 198 -2.51 -5.74 5.47
N PHE A 199 -1.41 -5.10 5.87
CA PHE A 199 -1.26 -4.54 7.20
C PHE A 199 -2.20 -3.37 7.47
N ILE A 200 -2.32 -2.41 6.55
CA ILE A 200 -3.25 -1.27 6.66
C ILE A 200 -4.66 -1.76 6.91
N PHE A 201 -5.11 -2.75 6.12
CA PHE A 201 -6.43 -3.35 6.30
C PHE A 201 -6.60 -4.02 7.68
N GLN A 202 -5.62 -4.82 8.12
CA GLN A 202 -5.67 -5.47 9.44
C GLN A 202 -5.64 -4.47 10.59
N PHE A 203 -4.83 -3.42 10.47
CA PHE A 203 -4.70 -2.34 11.43
C PHE A 203 -6.01 -1.56 11.57
N GLU A 204 -6.58 -1.09 10.46
CA GLU A 204 -7.87 -0.38 10.46
C GLU A 204 -8.99 -1.24 11.03
N SER A 205 -9.05 -2.50 10.61
CA SER A 205 -10.02 -3.46 11.13
C SER A 205 -9.88 -3.60 12.65
N TYR A 206 -8.66 -3.76 13.18
CA TYR A 206 -8.44 -3.89 14.61
C TYR A 206 -8.97 -2.68 15.41
N PHE A 207 -8.65 -1.46 14.97
CA PHE A 207 -9.08 -0.24 15.67
C PHE A 207 -10.56 0.05 15.50
N ALA A 208 -11.15 -0.19 14.32
CA ALA A 208 -12.58 -0.13 14.12
C ALA A 208 -13.33 -1.16 14.99
N PHE A 209 -12.81 -2.39 15.08
CA PHE A 209 -13.34 -3.42 15.99
C PHE A 209 -13.17 -3.02 17.46
N LYS A 210 -12.08 -2.36 17.85
CA LYS A 210 -11.91 -1.85 19.21
C LYS A 210 -12.88 -0.70 19.53
N GLY A 211 -13.51 -0.10 18.51
CA GLY A 211 -14.55 0.93 18.63
C GLY A 211 -14.09 2.34 18.29
N TYR A 212 -12.89 2.48 17.74
CA TYR A 212 -12.36 3.76 17.26
C TYR A 212 -13.06 4.19 15.97
N ASP A 213 -13.25 5.49 15.87
CA ASP A 213 -13.67 6.17 14.66
C ASP A 213 -12.42 6.59 13.89
N LEU A 214 -12.10 5.95 12.77
CA LEU A 214 -10.83 6.21 12.07
C LEU A 214 -10.72 7.66 11.55
N GLU A 215 -11.84 8.35 11.37
CA GLU A 215 -11.87 9.75 10.96
C GLU A 215 -11.72 10.70 12.15
N LEU A 216 -12.50 10.50 13.22
CA LEU A 216 -12.48 11.39 14.39
C LEU A 216 -11.32 11.12 15.34
N ASP A 217 -10.92 9.85 15.49
CA ASP A 217 -9.84 9.40 16.39
C ASP A 217 -8.50 9.23 15.65
N GLY A 218 -8.39 9.75 14.42
CA GLY A 218 -7.23 9.54 13.55
C GLY A 218 -5.90 9.94 14.18
N VAL A 219 -5.86 10.92 15.09
CA VAL A 219 -4.63 11.28 15.83
C VAL A 219 -4.22 10.17 16.80
N ILE A 220 -5.17 9.62 17.56
CA ILE A 220 -4.90 8.56 18.54
C ILE A 220 -4.47 7.28 17.82
N VAL A 221 -5.22 6.91 16.78
CA VAL A 221 -4.88 5.77 15.91
C VAL A 221 -3.49 5.95 15.28
N GLY A 222 -3.17 7.16 14.83
CA GLY A 222 -1.84 7.50 14.32
C GLY A 222 -0.72 7.31 15.34
N LEU A 223 -0.94 7.67 16.61
CA LEU A 223 0.05 7.46 17.69
C LEU A 223 0.23 5.96 18.00
N ASP A 224 -0.86 5.19 17.99
CA ASP A 224 -0.82 3.76 18.26
C ASP A 224 -0.16 2.96 17.13
N LEU A 225 -0.01 3.54 15.93
CA LEU A 225 0.75 2.94 14.83
C LEU A 225 2.19 2.59 15.25
N GLY A 226 2.82 3.41 16.09
CA GLY A 226 4.17 3.18 16.60
C GLY A 226 4.34 1.87 17.38
N GLN A 227 3.26 1.32 17.95
CA GLN A 227 3.28 0.00 18.62
C GLN A 227 3.09 -1.16 17.63
N CYS A 228 2.58 -0.86 16.44
CA CYS A 228 2.25 -1.83 15.41
C CYS A 228 3.36 -1.95 14.36
N VAL A 229 4.28 -0.99 14.21
CA VAL A 229 5.38 -1.06 13.23
C VAL A 229 6.72 -1.41 13.88
N ARG A 230 7.57 -2.16 13.17
CA ARG A 230 8.91 -2.59 13.62
C ARG A 230 9.95 -2.43 12.50
N LYS A 231 11.24 -2.56 12.83
CA LYS A 231 12.39 -2.55 11.89
C LYS A 231 12.47 -1.27 11.03
N SER A 232 12.45 -1.37 9.69
CA SER A 232 12.52 -0.23 8.78
C SER A 232 11.29 0.68 8.90
N ALA A 233 10.11 0.10 9.16
CA ALA A 233 8.86 0.85 9.26
C ALA A 233 8.77 1.74 10.53
N ILE A 234 9.40 1.36 11.63
CA ILE A 234 9.43 2.21 12.84
C ILE A 234 10.31 3.44 12.63
N THR A 235 11.42 3.31 11.91
CA THR A 235 12.29 4.46 11.56
C THR A 235 11.54 5.49 10.73
N TRP A 236 10.73 5.04 9.76
CA TRP A 236 9.86 5.93 8.99
C TRP A 236 8.84 6.62 9.88
N TYR A 237 8.16 5.87 10.77
CA TYR A 237 7.16 6.42 11.68
C TYR A 237 7.76 7.48 12.60
N GLU A 238 8.91 7.22 13.21
CA GLU A 238 9.62 8.18 14.06
C GLU A 238 10.02 9.43 13.28
N THR A 239 10.55 9.26 12.06
CA THR A 239 10.90 10.38 11.18
C THR A 239 9.68 11.22 10.82
N TYR A 240 8.56 10.57 10.49
CA TYR A 240 7.29 11.24 10.22
C TYR A 240 6.82 11.98 11.48
N MET A 241 6.88 11.38 12.67
CA MET A 241 6.46 12.02 13.93
C MET A 241 7.28 13.25 14.29
N GLN A 242 8.59 13.26 14.03
CA GLN A 242 9.49 14.38 14.35
C GLN A 242 9.30 15.61 13.45
N ARG A 243 8.74 15.43 12.26
CA ARG A 243 8.51 16.51 11.29
C ARG A 243 7.38 17.46 11.74
N PRO A 244 7.65 18.73 12.04
CA PRO A 244 6.62 19.65 12.57
C PRO A 244 5.56 20.05 11.52
N ASP A 245 5.86 19.87 10.24
CA ASP A 245 5.03 20.22 9.08
C ASP A 245 4.02 19.13 8.68
N THR A 246 4.08 17.96 9.31
CA THR A 246 3.24 16.81 8.92
C THR A 246 2.05 16.64 9.85
N ILE A 247 0.89 16.37 9.24
CA ILE A 247 -0.37 16.14 9.97
C ILE A 247 -0.34 14.74 10.57
N LYS A 248 -0.49 14.64 11.90
CA LYS A 248 -0.34 13.37 12.65
C LYS A 248 -1.61 12.52 12.71
N THR A 249 -2.51 12.67 11.74
CA THR A 249 -3.72 11.84 11.66
C THR A 249 -3.43 10.58 10.86
N TRP A 250 -4.09 9.48 11.21
CA TRP A 250 -4.00 8.22 10.47
C TRP A 250 -4.26 8.41 8.97
N SER A 251 -5.29 9.17 8.61
CA SER A 251 -5.60 9.47 7.21
C SER A 251 -4.44 10.16 6.49
N ALA A 252 -3.78 11.13 7.11
CA ALA A 252 -2.62 11.81 6.53
C ALA A 252 -1.39 10.90 6.42
N MET A 253 -1.18 10.03 7.41
CA MET A 253 -0.10 9.04 7.38
C MET A 253 -0.30 8.03 6.24
N LYS A 254 -1.53 7.56 6.00
CA LYS A 254 -1.85 6.65 4.88
C LYS A 254 -1.48 7.23 3.52
N TYR A 255 -1.61 8.53 3.30
CA TYR A 255 -1.22 9.17 2.03
C TYR A 255 0.30 9.29 1.85
N SER A 256 1.07 9.08 2.91
CA SER A 256 2.54 9.20 2.92
C SER A 256 3.29 7.88 3.06
N LEU A 257 2.54 6.79 3.23
CA LEU A 257 3.00 5.40 3.14
C LEU A 257 2.97 4.99 1.66
#